data_AF-A0A1Q3AEB3-F1
#
_entry.id   AF-A0A1Q3AEB3-F1
#
_cell.length_a   1.000
_cell.length_b   1.000
_cell.length_c   1.000
_cell.angle_alpha   90.00
_cell.angle_beta   90.00
_cell.angle_gamma   90.00
#
_symmetry.space_group_name_H-M   'P 1'
#
loop_
_entity.id
_entity.type
_entity.pdbx_description
1 polymer ?
#
loop_
_entity_poly.entity_id
_entity_poly.type
_entity_poly.pdbx_seq_one_letter_code
_entity_poly.pdbx_strand_id
1 'polypeptide(L)'
;MGCEYSTEFVKGNNGQGFEHYHVELTELMLNGFEVLNSMCLLNNFDHLMFFLECQMEPSSCELVVPPFDVFIVLMTLVTVSDHYKDESLRTNDPYNVSRISLSQRSLKVLQFYVKRLNEFDVDKYGRYQLELLRCQLFIAYDSISPGSDKFYRKKKLRRTASGRFFDNETPTVEFKEPYKSYISCLDQKQDVLGNTLINHKLSQPGEFKNMILWTLSNSMQSQQVLYLASHNVWMPLLDLLLDILALRYNYFVKNEAERDNDSKYVQQLSSCPLALFLRVFESIQFSGVFCECVFINCDYELDDALTAPKIHPVYHGETTLSNTFHPRVKYTESYKIRKSLALRRKLLGACFELLTEVPTGHRLVFPRMIPEDISSRIAVILVNFKNLEQFKAFFLNNIDKRPSYVLAYIVDDTLLEMFKKFGKTPLEKYEMGMLAYTRDVNTFFKNCKYYIESGLFAPWDRKKPEKSYLDIQKADTCLIVSMKCYARNGDAVNTSNKKEFLKALLENDKKRKSGLPLLYPLVTKLIDV
;
A
#
# COMPACT_ATOMS: atom_id res chain seq x y z
N MET A 1 -21.86 17.05 -3.24
CA MET A 1 -22.21 17.40 -4.64
C MET A 1 -20.97 17.12 -5.46
N GLY A 2 -21.00 16.06 -6.26
CA GLY A 2 -19.81 15.41 -6.80
C GLY A 2 -19.61 15.69 -8.28
N CYS A 3 -18.41 16.18 -8.62
CA CYS A 3 -17.65 15.99 -9.85
C CYS A 3 -18.46 15.72 -11.13
N GLU A 4 -18.92 16.77 -11.84
CA GLU A 4 -19.72 16.54 -13.04
C GLU A 4 -18.92 16.32 -14.34
N TYR A 5 -17.84 17.02 -14.73
CA TYR A 5 -17.11 16.62 -15.97
C TYR A 5 -15.59 16.83 -15.99
N SER A 6 -14.81 15.75 -15.83
CA SER A 6 -13.33 15.66 -15.90
C SER A 6 -12.73 15.91 -17.30
N THR A 7 -13.57 16.15 -18.32
CA THR A 7 -13.24 15.88 -19.73
C THR A 7 -12.85 17.11 -20.56
N GLU A 8 -12.86 18.32 -19.99
CA GLU A 8 -12.61 19.55 -20.76
C GLU A 8 -11.16 19.66 -21.25
N PHE A 9 -10.20 19.31 -20.40
CA PHE A 9 -8.76 19.37 -20.70
C PHE A 9 -8.13 17.99 -20.94
N VAL A 10 -8.90 16.93 -20.67
CA VAL A 10 -8.46 15.54 -20.76
C VAL A 10 -8.93 14.96 -22.08
N LYS A 11 -8.00 14.52 -22.92
CA LYS A 11 -8.34 13.91 -24.22
C LYS A 11 -8.90 12.50 -24.05
N GLY A 12 -10.20 12.38 -23.80
CA GLY A 12 -10.94 11.13 -23.96
C GLY A 12 -11.14 10.83 -25.46
N ASN A 13 -10.61 9.70 -25.93
CA ASN A 13 -10.82 9.10 -27.27
C ASN A 13 -10.44 9.90 -28.53
N ASN A 14 -9.95 11.15 -28.44
CA ASN A 14 -9.80 12.04 -29.61
C ASN A 14 -8.35 12.27 -30.09
N GLY A 15 -7.35 11.58 -29.55
CA GLY A 15 -5.96 11.68 -30.03
C GLY A 15 -5.29 10.31 -30.07
N GLN A 16 -5.03 9.78 -31.27
CA GLN A 16 -4.29 8.53 -31.42
C GLN A 16 -2.93 8.63 -30.70
N GLY A 17 -2.72 7.79 -29.68
CA GLY A 17 -1.41 7.57 -29.04
C GLY A 17 -1.08 8.38 -27.78
N PHE A 18 -2.08 9.03 -27.14
CA PHE A 18 -1.96 9.67 -25.81
C PHE A 18 -2.70 8.88 -24.72
N GLU A 19 -2.23 9.01 -23.48
CA GLU A 19 -2.88 8.43 -22.29
C GLU A 19 -4.25 9.07 -22.01
N HIS A 20 -5.18 8.31 -21.42
CA HIS A 20 -6.54 8.75 -21.10
C HIS A 20 -6.63 9.90 -20.09
N TYR A 21 -5.55 10.19 -19.36
CA TYR A 21 -5.45 11.29 -18.40
C TYR A 21 -4.56 12.43 -18.93
N HIS A 22 -4.22 12.43 -20.22
CA HIS A 22 -3.35 13.45 -20.81
C HIS A 22 -3.99 14.83 -20.78
N VAL A 23 -3.23 15.81 -20.28
CA VAL A 23 -3.59 17.23 -20.23
C VAL A 23 -2.58 18.03 -21.02
N GLU A 24 -3.04 18.88 -21.94
CA GLU A 24 -2.17 19.74 -22.74
C GLU A 24 -1.48 20.82 -21.88
N LEU A 25 -0.20 21.08 -22.18
CA LEU A 25 0.57 22.13 -21.50
C LEU A 25 0.30 23.50 -22.11
N THR A 26 0.06 24.47 -21.25
CA THR A 26 0.14 25.90 -21.62
C THR A 26 1.59 26.36 -21.63
N GLU A 27 1.90 27.45 -22.34
CA GLU A 27 3.25 28.05 -22.35
C GLU A 27 3.72 28.43 -20.93
N LEU A 28 2.81 28.91 -20.09
CA LEU A 28 3.12 29.26 -18.70
C LEU A 28 3.57 28.02 -17.90
N MET A 29 2.87 26.88 -18.06
CA MET A 29 3.26 25.62 -17.41
C MET A 29 4.58 25.09 -17.96
N LEU A 30 4.81 25.20 -19.27
CA LEU A 30 6.07 24.78 -19.89
C LEU A 30 7.25 25.56 -19.32
N ASN A 31 7.14 26.89 -19.21
CA ASN A 31 8.17 27.73 -18.60
C ASN A 31 8.44 27.33 -17.14
N GLY A 32 7.38 27.07 -16.37
CA GLY A 32 7.51 26.58 -14.99
C GLY A 32 8.23 25.23 -14.91
N PHE A 33 7.92 24.30 -15.82
CA PHE A 33 8.57 23.00 -15.88
C PHE A 33 10.06 23.13 -16.24
N GLU A 34 10.43 23.98 -17.19
CA GLU A 34 11.82 24.23 -17.56
C GLU A 34 12.66 24.77 -16.39
N VAL A 35 12.09 25.68 -15.59
CA VAL A 35 12.76 26.21 -14.39
C VAL A 35 13.03 25.10 -13.37
N LEU A 36 12.02 24.27 -13.07
CA LEU A 36 12.18 23.18 -12.11
C LEU A 36 13.16 22.10 -12.60
N ASN A 37 13.10 21.76 -13.89
CA ASN A 37 14.04 20.84 -14.53
C ASN A 37 15.48 21.37 -14.47
N SER A 38 15.67 22.67 -14.70
CA SER A 38 16.99 23.30 -14.60
C SER A 38 17.58 23.18 -13.19
N MET A 39 16.75 23.36 -12.15
CA MET A 39 17.19 23.13 -10.77
C MET A 39 17.60 21.66 -10.54
N CYS A 40 16.85 20.70 -11.08
CA CYS A 40 17.20 19.28 -11.03
C CYS A 40 18.50 18.94 -11.75
N LEU A 41 18.73 19.50 -12.95
CA LEU A 41 19.95 19.28 -13.74
C LEU A 41 21.19 19.81 -13.03
N LEU A 42 21.07 20.98 -12.39
CA LEU A 42 22.16 21.62 -11.65
C LEU A 42 22.40 21.02 -10.25
N ASN A 43 21.68 19.96 -9.87
CA ASN A 43 21.69 19.40 -8.51
C ASN A 43 21.33 20.43 -7.42
N ASN A 44 20.60 21.48 -7.76
CA ASN A 44 20.23 22.54 -6.81
C ASN A 44 18.96 22.15 -6.03
N PHE A 45 19.03 21.02 -5.32
CA PHE A 45 17.87 20.42 -4.68
C PHE A 45 17.35 21.22 -3.48
N ASP A 46 18.21 21.98 -2.80
CA ASP A 46 17.77 22.84 -1.69
C ASP A 46 16.87 23.99 -2.17
N HIS A 47 17.26 24.67 -3.26
CA HIS A 47 16.41 25.72 -3.86
C HIS A 47 15.14 25.13 -4.46
N LEU A 48 15.21 23.93 -5.06
CA LEU A 48 14.03 23.21 -5.53
C LEU A 48 13.05 22.94 -4.36
N MET A 49 13.55 22.44 -3.23
CA MET A 49 12.70 22.17 -2.06
C MET A 49 12.14 23.46 -1.49
N PHE A 50 12.97 24.49 -1.31
CA PHE A 50 12.54 25.78 -0.80
C PHE A 50 11.40 26.36 -1.66
N PHE A 51 11.57 26.35 -2.98
CA PHE A 51 10.56 26.81 -3.91
C PHE A 51 9.24 26.03 -3.75
N LEU A 52 9.28 24.69 -3.77
CA LEU A 52 8.08 23.86 -3.66
C LEU A 52 7.40 24.00 -2.28
N GLU A 53 8.17 24.13 -1.21
CA GLU A 53 7.66 24.33 0.16
C GLU A 53 6.96 25.66 0.32
N CYS A 54 7.46 26.75 -0.28
CA CYS A 54 6.76 28.04 -0.31
C CYS A 54 5.39 27.93 -0.98
N GLN A 55 5.23 27.06 -1.98
CA GLN A 55 3.93 26.84 -2.65
C GLN A 55 2.93 26.07 -1.79
N MET A 56 3.38 25.42 -0.71
CA MET A 56 2.51 24.66 0.20
C MET A 56 1.73 25.56 1.17
N GLU A 57 2.10 26.84 1.30
CA GLU A 57 1.46 27.77 2.22
C GLU A 57 0.01 28.11 1.79
N PRO A 58 -0.92 28.31 2.73
CA PRO A 58 -2.33 28.59 2.41
C PRO A 58 -2.55 29.89 1.62
N SER A 59 -1.56 30.79 1.64
CA SER A 59 -1.53 32.10 0.99
C SER A 59 -1.19 32.03 -0.50
N SER A 60 -0.74 30.90 -1.03
CA SER A 60 -0.49 30.75 -2.47
C SER A 60 -1.83 30.70 -3.23
N CYS A 61 -2.02 31.64 -4.16
CA CYS A 61 -3.25 31.74 -4.95
C CYS A 61 -3.36 30.65 -6.04
N GLU A 62 -2.25 30.04 -6.46
CA GLU A 62 -2.23 29.04 -7.53
C GLU A 62 -1.36 27.83 -7.15
N LEU A 63 -1.85 26.63 -7.47
CA LEU A 63 -1.13 25.39 -7.25
C LEU A 63 -0.04 25.24 -8.31
N VAL A 64 1.23 25.33 -7.90
CA VAL A 64 2.35 25.00 -8.79
C VAL A 64 2.43 23.49 -8.98
N VAL A 65 2.37 23.06 -10.23
CA VAL A 65 2.46 21.64 -10.62
C VAL A 65 3.89 21.31 -11.04
N PRO A 66 4.57 20.36 -10.37
CA PRO A 66 5.86 19.87 -10.83
C PRO A 66 5.69 18.97 -12.07
N PRO A 67 6.65 18.97 -13.01
CA PRO A 67 6.69 17.95 -14.05
C PRO A 67 6.96 16.55 -13.47
N PHE A 68 6.61 15.51 -14.23
CA PHE A 68 6.85 14.12 -13.84
C PHE A 68 8.34 13.84 -13.54
N ASP A 69 9.27 14.47 -14.24
CA ASP A 69 10.70 14.31 -14.00
C ASP A 69 11.09 14.72 -12.58
N VAL A 70 10.54 15.85 -12.12
CA VAL A 70 10.74 16.35 -10.77
C VAL A 70 10.13 15.38 -9.76
N PHE A 71 8.96 14.79 -10.03
CA PHE A 71 8.41 13.73 -9.17
C PHE A 71 9.34 12.52 -9.05
N ILE A 72 9.97 12.07 -10.14
CA ILE A 72 10.97 10.98 -10.11
C ILE A 72 12.20 11.38 -9.30
N VAL A 73 12.69 12.60 -9.47
CA VAL A 73 13.82 13.14 -8.69
C VAL A 73 13.46 13.20 -7.21
N LEU A 74 12.28 13.71 -6.84
CA LEU A 74 11.80 13.76 -5.46
C LEU A 74 11.70 12.36 -4.84
N MET A 75 11.11 11.40 -5.55
CA MET A 75 11.03 10.01 -5.07
C MET A 75 12.42 9.39 -4.91
N THR A 76 13.39 9.75 -5.77
CA THR A 76 14.77 9.32 -5.63
C THR A 76 15.46 10.01 -4.44
N LEU A 77 15.22 11.30 -4.20
CA LEU A 77 15.74 12.03 -3.04
C LEU A 77 15.28 11.44 -1.72
N VAL A 78 14.05 10.91 -1.65
CA VAL A 78 13.55 10.19 -0.45
C VAL A 78 14.45 8.98 -0.12
N THR A 79 15.08 8.36 -1.11
CA THR A 79 15.95 7.20 -0.89
C THR A 79 17.34 7.57 -0.37
N VAL A 80 17.77 8.82 -0.57
CA VAL A 80 19.06 9.34 -0.09
C VAL A 80 18.92 9.72 1.39
N SER A 81 19.21 8.79 2.29
CA SER A 81 18.95 8.97 3.72
C SER A 81 20.20 9.27 4.54
N ASP A 82 20.01 10.07 5.60
CA ASP A 82 21.05 10.47 6.56
C ASP A 82 21.82 9.29 7.17
N HIS A 83 21.21 8.10 7.24
CA HIS A 83 21.86 6.96 7.86
C HIS A 83 22.98 6.33 7.02
N TYR A 84 23.01 6.53 5.69
CA TYR A 84 24.05 5.95 4.82
C TYR A 84 24.61 6.91 3.75
N LYS A 85 23.96 8.05 3.50
CA LYS A 85 24.39 9.09 2.54
C LYS A 85 24.55 10.48 3.18
N ASP A 86 24.85 10.52 4.48
CA ASP A 86 24.98 11.77 5.26
C ASP A 86 25.93 12.79 4.60
N GLU A 87 27.08 12.35 4.11
CA GLU A 87 28.08 13.23 3.48
C GLU A 87 27.53 13.92 2.21
N SER A 88 26.87 13.15 1.34
CA SER A 88 26.23 13.67 0.13
C SER A 88 25.14 14.69 0.44
N LEU A 89 24.35 14.43 1.50
CA LEU A 89 23.28 15.32 1.94
C LEU A 89 23.83 16.62 2.53
N ARG A 90 24.84 16.55 3.42
CA ARG A 90 25.46 17.74 4.01
C ARG A 90 26.14 18.64 2.98
N THR A 91 26.72 18.06 1.93
CA THR A 91 27.33 18.83 0.85
C THR A 91 26.30 19.64 0.05
N ASN A 92 25.06 19.13 -0.04
CA ASN A 92 23.95 19.78 -0.76
C ASN A 92 23.04 20.62 0.14
N ASP A 93 23.26 20.58 1.46
CA ASP A 93 22.64 21.46 2.46
C ASP A 93 23.74 22.07 3.37
N PRO A 94 24.64 22.90 2.80
CA PRO A 94 25.79 23.42 3.54
C PRO A 94 25.38 24.39 4.67
N TYR A 95 24.17 24.93 4.61
CA TYR A 95 23.70 25.95 5.53
C TYR A 95 22.79 25.40 6.63
N ASN A 96 22.33 24.14 6.53
CA ASN A 96 21.44 23.48 7.50
C ASN A 96 20.27 24.38 7.91
N VAL A 97 19.79 25.22 6.98
CA VAL A 97 18.81 26.30 7.24
C VAL A 97 17.48 25.65 7.63
N SER A 98 17.18 24.50 7.04
CA SER A 98 16.12 23.60 7.47
C SER A 98 16.66 22.56 8.46
N ARG A 99 16.08 22.49 9.67
CA ARG A 99 16.38 21.43 10.66
C ARG A 99 15.99 20.00 10.20
N ILE A 100 15.49 19.85 8.99
CA ILE A 100 14.87 18.65 8.41
C ILE A 100 15.69 18.28 7.17
N SER A 101 16.08 17.01 7.04
CA SER A 101 16.90 16.57 5.90
C SER A 101 16.15 16.63 4.57
N LEU A 102 16.92 16.77 3.49
CA LEU A 102 16.40 16.88 2.11
C LEU A 102 15.45 15.74 1.74
N SER A 103 15.73 14.51 2.18
CA SER A 103 14.87 13.34 1.94
C SER A 103 13.50 13.46 2.62
N GLN A 104 13.46 13.95 3.87
CA GLN A 104 12.22 14.17 4.61
C GLN A 104 11.41 15.34 4.03
N ARG A 105 12.08 16.42 3.60
CA ARG A 105 11.44 17.54 2.88
C ARG A 105 10.81 17.06 1.58
N SER A 106 11.54 16.27 0.78
CA SER A 106 11.04 15.67 -0.46
C SER A 106 9.80 14.81 -0.22
N LEU A 107 9.81 13.97 0.81
CA LEU A 107 8.64 13.15 1.17
C LEU A 107 7.43 14.02 1.55
N LYS A 108 7.64 15.09 2.32
CA LYS A 108 6.57 16.01 2.74
C LYS A 108 5.93 16.71 1.54
N VAL A 109 6.73 17.14 0.56
CA VAL A 109 6.25 17.73 -0.70
C VAL A 109 5.44 16.71 -1.51
N LEU A 110 5.93 15.48 -1.66
CA LEU A 110 5.21 14.41 -2.35
C LEU A 110 3.85 14.11 -1.68
N GLN A 111 3.82 13.99 -0.35
CA GLN A 111 2.60 13.76 0.42
C GLN A 111 1.62 14.92 0.29
N PHE A 112 2.10 16.17 0.19
CA PHE A 112 1.26 17.33 -0.05
C PHE A 112 0.50 17.21 -1.38
N TYR A 113 1.20 16.90 -2.48
CA TYR A 113 0.57 16.77 -3.80
C TYR A 113 -0.43 15.60 -3.87
N VAL A 114 -0.08 14.45 -3.30
CA VAL A 114 -1.02 13.30 -3.19
C VAL A 114 -2.25 13.67 -2.38
N LYS A 115 -2.08 14.43 -1.28
CA LYS A 115 -3.21 14.92 -0.49
C LYS A 115 -4.12 15.86 -1.30
N ARG A 116 -3.55 16.77 -2.10
CA ARG A 116 -4.34 17.67 -2.95
C ARG A 116 -5.12 16.93 -4.04
N LEU A 117 -4.55 15.88 -4.62
CA LEU A 117 -5.28 15.03 -5.56
C LEU A 117 -6.39 14.22 -4.90
N ASN A 118 -6.23 13.78 -3.65
CA ASN A 118 -7.29 13.11 -2.91
C ASN A 118 -8.44 14.06 -2.53
N GLU A 119 -8.13 15.30 -2.15
CA GLU A 119 -9.14 16.33 -1.83
C GLU A 119 -9.85 16.83 -3.10
N PHE A 120 -9.09 16.98 -4.20
CA PHE A 120 -9.55 17.48 -5.49
C PHE A 120 -10.42 18.73 -5.40
N ASP A 121 -9.98 19.70 -4.59
CA ASP A 121 -10.69 20.96 -4.32
C ASP A 121 -10.51 21.95 -5.49
N VAL A 122 -11.45 21.90 -6.43
CA VAL A 122 -11.46 22.71 -7.66
C VAL A 122 -11.60 24.19 -7.35
N ASP A 123 -12.40 24.55 -6.34
CA ASP A 123 -12.66 25.93 -5.96
C ASP A 123 -11.39 26.61 -5.45
N LYS A 124 -10.53 25.84 -4.76
CA LYS A 124 -9.29 26.35 -4.21
C LYS A 124 -8.13 26.39 -5.21
N TYR A 125 -7.97 25.35 -6.02
CA TYR A 125 -6.73 25.14 -6.80
C TYR A 125 -6.89 25.30 -8.31
N GLY A 126 -8.12 25.41 -8.80
CA GLY A 126 -8.42 25.41 -10.22
C GLY A 126 -8.41 23.99 -10.79
N ARG A 127 -9.34 23.75 -11.73
CA ARG A 127 -9.51 22.42 -12.34
C ARG A 127 -8.29 22.02 -13.16
N TYR A 128 -7.79 22.93 -14.00
CA TYR A 128 -6.69 22.65 -14.91
C TYR A 128 -5.42 22.20 -14.16
N GLN A 129 -5.04 22.88 -13.09
CA GLN A 129 -3.87 22.57 -12.29
C GLN A 129 -4.00 21.20 -11.61
N LEU A 130 -5.18 20.86 -11.09
CA LEU A 130 -5.41 19.56 -10.47
C LEU A 130 -5.42 18.41 -11.49
N GLU A 131 -5.99 18.62 -12.67
CA GLU A 131 -5.95 17.66 -13.78
C GLU A 131 -4.51 17.46 -14.28
N LEU A 132 -3.75 18.55 -14.45
CA LEU A 132 -2.34 18.50 -14.84
C LEU A 132 -1.49 17.81 -13.77
N LEU A 133 -1.71 18.11 -12.49
CA LEU A 133 -1.02 17.43 -11.38
C LEU A 133 -1.29 15.93 -11.39
N ARG A 134 -2.54 15.54 -11.62
CA ARG A 134 -2.92 14.12 -11.75
C ARG A 134 -2.17 13.48 -12.91
N CYS A 135 -2.14 14.14 -14.06
CA CYS A 135 -1.42 13.70 -15.25
C CYS A 135 0.07 13.48 -14.96
N GLN A 136 0.78 14.48 -14.43
CA GLN A 136 2.22 14.39 -14.14
C GLN A 136 2.54 13.30 -13.11
N LEU A 137 1.70 13.16 -12.08
CA LEU A 137 1.93 12.14 -11.05
C LEU A 137 1.64 10.72 -11.56
N PHE A 138 0.62 10.54 -12.41
CA PHE A 138 0.33 9.26 -13.03
C PHE A 138 1.41 8.85 -14.02
N ILE A 139 1.92 9.79 -14.82
CA ILE A 139 3.10 9.57 -15.67
C ILE A 139 4.29 9.08 -14.83
N ALA A 140 4.60 9.77 -13.73
CA ALA A 140 5.71 9.40 -12.86
C ALA A 140 5.51 7.97 -12.30
N TYR A 141 4.31 7.65 -11.81
CA TYR A 141 3.98 6.32 -11.32
C TYR A 141 4.09 5.25 -12.41
N ASP A 142 3.51 5.47 -13.58
CA ASP A 142 3.50 4.51 -14.69
C ASP A 142 4.93 4.24 -15.20
N SER A 143 5.84 5.22 -15.10
CA SER A 143 7.26 5.03 -15.41
C SER A 143 7.98 4.08 -14.44
N ILE A 144 7.56 4.05 -13.17
CA ILE A 144 8.10 3.18 -12.12
C ILE A 144 7.43 1.81 -12.18
N SER A 145 6.12 1.78 -12.44
CA SER A 145 5.28 0.59 -12.38
C SER A 145 5.85 -0.54 -13.25
N PRO A 146 5.87 -1.78 -12.75
CA PRO A 146 6.23 -2.96 -13.54
C PRO A 146 5.10 -3.29 -14.53
N GLY A 147 5.48 -3.71 -15.74
CA GLY A 147 4.53 -4.12 -16.78
C GLY A 147 3.80 -2.98 -17.52
N SER A 148 4.12 -1.71 -17.26
CA SER A 148 3.76 -0.63 -18.18
C SER A 148 4.51 -0.79 -19.51
N ASP A 149 3.90 -0.36 -20.62
CA ASP A 149 4.51 -0.38 -21.95
C ASP A 149 5.75 0.55 -21.98
N LYS A 150 6.89 -0.03 -21.62
CA LYS A 150 8.19 0.66 -21.58
C LYS A 150 8.82 0.60 -22.95
N PHE A 151 9.08 1.77 -23.55
CA PHE A 151 9.76 1.85 -24.83
C PHE A 151 11.28 1.79 -24.60
N TYR A 152 11.93 0.78 -25.15
CA TYR A 152 13.39 0.71 -25.14
C TYR A 152 13.92 1.54 -26.31
N ARG A 153 14.77 2.54 -26.05
CA ARG A 153 15.48 3.21 -27.14
C ARG A 153 16.35 2.19 -27.86
N LYS A 154 16.24 2.09 -29.19
CA LYS A 154 17.28 1.44 -29.98
C LYS A 154 18.58 2.22 -29.80
N LYS A 155 19.66 1.50 -29.45
CA LYS A 155 21.02 2.03 -29.27
C LYS A 155 21.34 3.08 -30.33
N LYS A 156 21.54 4.34 -29.92
CA LYS A 156 21.99 5.38 -30.86
C LYS A 156 23.45 5.14 -31.20
N LEU A 157 23.73 5.03 -32.50
CA LEU A 157 25.10 4.91 -33.00
C LEU A 157 25.81 6.24 -32.81
N ARG A 158 26.79 6.32 -31.90
CA ARG A 158 27.67 7.49 -31.81
C ARG A 158 28.84 7.33 -32.78
N ARG A 159 29.05 8.35 -33.61
CA ARG A 159 30.25 8.49 -34.44
C ARG A 159 31.32 9.20 -33.62
N THR A 160 32.40 8.52 -33.29
CA THR A 160 33.63 9.14 -32.80
C THR A 160 34.66 9.21 -33.94
N ALA A 161 35.73 9.97 -33.75
CA ALA A 161 36.81 10.12 -34.75
C ALA A 161 37.48 8.79 -35.15
N SER A 162 37.33 7.74 -34.35
CA SER A 162 37.90 6.40 -34.56
C SER A 162 36.92 5.36 -35.11
N GLY A 163 35.63 5.70 -35.34
CA GLY A 163 34.64 4.78 -35.91
C GLY A 163 33.26 4.86 -35.26
N ARG A 164 32.36 3.96 -35.66
CA ARG A 164 31.01 3.82 -35.09
C ARG A 164 31.08 2.84 -33.92
N PHE A 165 30.89 3.32 -32.69
CA PHE A 165 30.76 2.46 -31.51
C PHE A 165 29.29 2.34 -31.09
N PHE A 166 28.88 1.14 -30.70
CA PHE A 166 27.66 0.97 -29.92
C PHE A 166 27.99 1.33 -28.47
N ASP A 167 27.21 2.20 -27.84
CA ASP A 167 27.28 2.36 -26.39
C ASP A 167 26.95 0.99 -25.76
N ASN A 168 27.88 0.47 -24.97
CA ASN A 168 27.75 -0.78 -24.23
C ASN A 168 26.99 -0.60 -22.92
N GLU A 169 26.41 0.58 -22.70
CA GLU A 169 25.56 0.85 -21.55
C GLU A 169 24.28 0.02 -21.62
N THR A 170 23.83 -0.43 -20.45
CA THR A 170 22.57 -1.16 -20.23
C THR A 170 21.42 -0.47 -20.95
N PRO A 171 20.46 -1.20 -21.56
CA PRO A 171 19.35 -0.58 -22.26
C PRO A 171 18.64 0.41 -21.34
N THR A 172 18.72 1.70 -21.68
CA THR A 172 18.00 2.77 -20.99
C THR A 172 16.52 2.61 -21.33
N VAL A 173 15.72 2.32 -20.30
CA VAL A 173 14.26 2.40 -20.36
C VAL A 173 13.93 3.87 -20.68
N GLU A 174 13.48 4.17 -21.89
CA GLU A 174 12.99 5.50 -22.23
C GLU A 174 11.47 5.54 -22.04
N PHE A 175 11.02 6.50 -21.26
CA PHE A 175 9.60 6.81 -21.16
C PHE A 175 9.19 7.61 -22.40
N LYS A 176 8.01 7.32 -22.97
CA LYS A 176 7.50 8.12 -24.09
C LYS A 176 7.01 9.45 -23.52
N GLU A 177 7.88 10.46 -23.55
CA GLU A 177 7.56 11.86 -23.28
C GLU A 177 6.22 12.22 -23.95
N PRO A 178 5.16 12.50 -23.17
CA PRO A 178 3.83 12.77 -23.73
C PRO A 178 3.75 14.15 -24.37
N TYR A 179 4.78 14.99 -24.19
CA TYR A 179 4.84 16.37 -24.63
C TYR A 179 6.00 16.57 -25.61
N LYS A 180 5.70 16.73 -26.91
CA LYS A 180 6.73 16.91 -27.95
C LYS A 180 7.59 18.17 -27.78
N SER A 181 7.06 19.20 -27.14
CA SER A 181 7.71 20.50 -26.90
C SER A 181 8.53 20.54 -25.62
N TYR A 182 8.46 19.50 -24.80
CA TYR A 182 9.10 19.44 -23.50
C TYR A 182 10.40 18.63 -23.59
N ILE A 183 11.42 19.06 -22.85
CA ILE A 183 12.72 18.39 -22.79
C ILE A 183 12.87 17.83 -21.38
N SER A 184 12.70 16.51 -21.24
CA SER A 184 12.91 15.83 -19.96
C SER A 184 14.32 16.02 -19.43
N CYS A 185 14.44 16.38 -18.14
CA CYS A 185 15.75 16.42 -17.50
C CYS A 185 16.33 15.02 -17.22
N LEU A 186 15.50 13.97 -17.25
CA LEU A 186 15.93 12.59 -17.01
C LEU A 186 16.74 12.03 -18.20
N ASP A 187 16.63 12.63 -19.39
CA ASP A 187 17.49 12.30 -20.54
C ASP A 187 18.97 12.61 -20.26
N GLN A 188 19.25 13.59 -19.39
CA GLN A 188 20.60 14.03 -19.06
C GLN A 188 21.03 13.61 -17.65
N LYS A 189 20.07 13.28 -16.77
CA LYS A 189 20.30 12.94 -15.37
C LYS A 189 20.11 11.44 -15.16
N GLN A 190 21.16 10.75 -14.70
CA GLN A 190 21.11 9.30 -14.46
C GLN A 190 21.05 8.94 -12.96
N ASP A 191 21.50 9.84 -12.10
CA ASP A 191 21.48 9.67 -10.65
C ASP A 191 21.11 10.96 -9.92
N VAL A 192 20.77 10.79 -8.65
CA VAL A 192 20.55 11.85 -7.67
C VAL A 192 21.39 11.51 -6.45
N LEU A 193 22.42 12.32 -6.18
CA LEU A 193 23.32 12.16 -5.03
C LEU A 193 23.93 10.74 -4.93
N GLY A 194 24.25 10.14 -6.08
CA GLY A 194 24.86 8.82 -6.18
C GLY A 194 23.88 7.65 -6.02
N ASN A 195 22.57 7.89 -5.98
CA ASN A 195 21.55 6.87 -6.19
C ASN A 195 21.02 6.98 -7.62
N THR A 196 21.04 5.88 -8.37
CA THR A 196 20.37 5.81 -9.67
C THR A 196 18.90 6.20 -9.54
N LEU A 197 18.33 6.87 -10.55
CA LEU A 197 16.93 7.26 -10.52
C LEU A 197 16.00 6.06 -10.24
N ILE A 198 14.97 6.30 -9.43
CA ILE A 198 14.10 5.24 -8.92
C ILE A 198 13.33 4.49 -10.01
N ASN A 199 12.91 5.18 -11.08
CA ASN A 199 12.25 4.57 -12.23
C ASN A 199 13.19 3.59 -12.94
N HIS A 200 14.46 3.95 -13.13
CA HIS A 200 15.47 3.05 -13.70
C HIS A 200 15.76 1.88 -12.75
N LYS A 201 15.95 2.13 -11.45
CA LYS A 201 16.28 1.06 -10.50
C LYS A 201 15.14 0.04 -10.38
N LEU A 202 13.91 0.49 -10.20
CA LEU A 202 12.76 -0.39 -10.02
C LEU A 202 12.26 -1.03 -11.33
N SER A 203 12.66 -0.50 -12.50
CA SER A 203 12.38 -1.13 -13.79
C SER A 203 13.21 -2.40 -14.07
N GLN A 204 14.31 -2.59 -13.34
CA GLN A 204 15.14 -3.79 -13.48
C GLN A 204 14.33 -5.05 -13.08
N PRO A 205 14.54 -6.19 -13.74
CA PRO A 205 13.79 -7.42 -13.48
C PRO A 205 13.82 -7.80 -11.99
N GLY A 206 12.65 -7.90 -11.38
CA GLY A 206 12.50 -8.30 -9.97
C GLY A 206 12.79 -7.21 -8.93
N GLU A 207 13.37 -6.06 -9.30
CA GLU A 207 13.73 -5.02 -8.33
C GLU A 207 12.53 -4.35 -7.67
N PHE A 208 11.42 -4.16 -8.41
CA PHE A 208 10.18 -3.68 -7.81
C PHE A 208 9.65 -4.65 -6.73
N LYS A 209 9.71 -5.97 -7.00
CA LYS A 209 9.38 -7.00 -6.00
C LYS A 209 10.34 -6.94 -4.81
N ASN A 210 11.65 -6.87 -5.10
CA ASN A 210 12.68 -6.82 -4.08
C ASN A 210 12.50 -5.58 -3.19
N MET A 211 12.13 -4.42 -3.73
CA MET A 211 11.84 -3.22 -2.93
C MET A 211 10.71 -3.47 -1.92
N ILE A 212 9.61 -4.10 -2.33
CA ILE A 212 8.51 -4.45 -1.41
C ILE A 212 9.01 -5.45 -0.35
N LEU A 213 9.71 -6.50 -0.77
CA LEU A 213 10.22 -7.53 0.15
C LEU A 213 11.28 -7.00 1.12
N TRP A 214 12.18 -6.14 0.65
CA TRP A 214 13.19 -5.43 1.46
C TRP A 214 12.52 -4.54 2.50
N THR A 215 11.47 -3.81 2.10
CA THR A 215 10.68 -2.97 3.01
C THR A 215 10.06 -3.83 4.11
N LEU A 216 9.31 -4.87 3.74
CA LEU A 216 8.55 -5.68 4.68
C LEU A 216 9.44 -6.54 5.57
N SER A 217 10.48 -7.17 5.01
CA SER A 217 11.42 -8.03 5.75
C SER A 217 12.20 -7.27 6.81
N ASN A 218 12.45 -5.97 6.59
CA ASN A 218 13.21 -5.11 7.50
C ASN A 218 12.34 -4.26 8.44
N SER A 219 11.03 -4.18 8.21
CA SER A 219 10.10 -3.28 8.93
C SER A 219 9.88 -3.60 10.42
N MET A 220 10.35 -4.77 10.90
CA MET A 220 10.30 -5.19 12.32
C MET A 220 11.67 -5.65 12.83
N GLN A 221 12.77 -5.30 12.15
CA GLN A 221 14.09 -5.78 12.53
C GLN A 221 14.58 -5.19 13.86
N SER A 222 15.31 -6.00 14.62
CA SER A 222 16.02 -5.57 15.82
C SER A 222 17.27 -4.76 15.46
N GLN A 223 17.95 -5.12 14.36
CA GLN A 223 19.11 -4.41 13.86
C GLN A 223 18.72 -3.01 13.40
N GLN A 224 19.31 -1.99 14.04
CA GLN A 224 18.90 -0.61 13.87
C GLN A 224 19.07 -0.09 12.44
N VAL A 225 20.17 -0.44 11.76
CA VAL A 225 20.42 0.01 10.37
C VAL A 225 19.34 -0.47 9.40
N LEU A 226 19.01 -1.76 9.47
CA LEU A 226 17.98 -2.37 8.63
C LEU A 226 16.61 -1.77 8.91
N TYR A 227 16.30 -1.57 10.19
CA TYR A 227 15.06 -0.92 10.58
C TYR A 227 15.00 0.53 10.09
N LEU A 228 16.07 1.32 10.17
CA LEU A 228 16.08 2.70 9.69
C LEU A 228 15.95 2.79 8.16
N ALA A 229 16.63 1.89 7.42
CA ALA A 229 16.48 1.78 5.97
C ALA A 229 15.03 1.49 5.58
N SER A 230 14.35 0.57 6.28
CA SER A 230 12.93 0.33 6.06
C SER A 230 12.06 1.50 6.53
N HIS A 231 12.20 1.93 7.79
CA HIS A 231 11.28 2.83 8.46
C HIS A 231 11.32 4.27 7.95
N ASN A 232 12.50 4.80 7.67
CA ASN A 232 12.67 6.21 7.30
C ASN A 232 12.61 6.42 5.79
N VAL A 233 12.89 5.38 4.99
CA VAL A 233 12.96 5.48 3.53
C VAL A 233 11.83 4.70 2.87
N TRP A 234 11.87 3.37 2.99
CA TRP A 234 11.06 2.52 2.12
C TRP A 234 9.61 2.36 2.57
N MET A 235 9.33 2.34 3.87
CA MET A 235 7.95 2.27 4.37
C MET A 235 7.14 3.52 3.95
N PRO A 236 7.62 4.77 4.15
CA PRO A 236 6.89 5.94 3.68
C PRO A 236 6.79 6.04 2.16
N LEU A 237 7.83 5.61 1.44
CA LEU A 237 7.82 5.63 -0.02
C LEU A 237 6.86 4.57 -0.60
N LEU A 238 6.83 3.36 -0.04
CA LEU A 238 5.85 2.34 -0.42
C LEU A 238 4.43 2.79 -0.06
N ASP A 239 4.23 3.41 1.10
CA ASP A 239 2.95 3.98 1.51
C ASP A 239 2.46 5.04 0.50
N LEU A 240 3.34 5.94 0.06
CA LEU A 240 3.08 6.94 -0.97
C LEU A 240 2.74 6.31 -2.32
N LEU A 241 3.53 5.32 -2.79
CA LEU A 241 3.29 4.62 -4.05
C LEU A 241 1.92 3.91 -4.05
N LEU A 242 1.51 3.34 -2.91
CA LEU A 242 0.18 2.73 -2.78
C LEU A 242 -0.96 3.75 -2.80
N ASP A 243 -0.75 4.97 -2.30
CA ASP A 243 -1.75 6.04 -2.41
C ASP A 243 -1.87 6.56 -3.85
N ILE A 244 -0.75 6.68 -4.57
CA ILE A 244 -0.76 7.06 -5.99
C ILE A 244 -1.43 5.96 -6.83
N LEU A 245 -1.12 4.68 -6.55
CA LEU A 245 -1.75 3.54 -7.20
C LEU A 245 -3.27 3.54 -6.99
N ALA A 246 -3.75 3.82 -5.77
CA ALA A 246 -5.17 3.92 -5.48
C ALA A 246 -5.83 5.06 -6.29
N LEU A 247 -5.20 6.23 -6.37
CA LEU A 247 -5.68 7.35 -7.20
C LEU A 247 -5.75 6.95 -8.69
N ARG A 248 -4.69 6.32 -9.22
CA ARG A 248 -4.59 5.89 -10.62
C ARG A 248 -5.62 4.80 -10.95
N TYR A 249 -5.84 3.86 -10.03
CA TYR A 249 -6.85 2.82 -10.13
C TYR A 249 -8.28 3.38 -10.11
N ASN A 250 -8.60 4.26 -9.16
CA ASN A 250 -9.90 4.91 -9.10
C ASN A 250 -10.21 5.72 -10.37
N TYR A 251 -9.20 6.39 -10.93
CA TYR A 251 -9.33 7.06 -12.21
C TYR A 251 -9.62 6.09 -13.37
N PHE A 252 -8.92 4.95 -13.42
CA PHE A 252 -9.15 3.90 -14.42
C PHE A 252 -10.59 3.38 -14.37
N VAL A 253 -11.06 2.98 -13.17
CA VAL A 253 -12.42 2.44 -12.98
C VAL A 253 -13.49 3.46 -13.39
N LYS A 254 -13.27 4.74 -13.08
CA LYS A 254 -14.25 5.80 -13.35
C LYS A 254 -14.26 6.27 -14.81
N ASN A 255 -13.10 6.35 -15.47
CA ASN A 255 -12.95 7.08 -16.73
C ASN A 255 -12.38 6.26 -17.90
N GLU A 256 -11.72 5.13 -17.66
CA GLU A 256 -11.07 4.32 -18.70
C GLU A 256 -11.80 3.00 -18.95
N ALA A 257 -12.37 2.41 -17.90
CA ALA A 257 -13.03 1.13 -17.99
C ALA A 257 -14.50 1.27 -18.41
N GLU A 258 -14.93 0.48 -19.38
CA GLU A 258 -16.29 0.45 -19.90
C GLU A 258 -17.06 -0.71 -19.29
N ARG A 259 -18.22 -0.44 -18.69
CA ARG A 259 -19.04 -1.44 -17.98
C ARG A 259 -20.15 -2.06 -18.83
N ASP A 260 -20.10 -1.91 -20.15
CA ASP A 260 -21.16 -2.38 -21.05
C ASP A 260 -21.26 -3.91 -21.12
N ASN A 261 -20.16 -4.63 -20.85
CA ASN A 261 -20.11 -6.09 -20.88
C ASN A 261 -19.15 -6.60 -19.78
N ASP A 262 -19.66 -7.42 -18.87
CA ASP A 262 -18.90 -7.97 -17.74
C ASP A 262 -17.62 -8.70 -18.17
N SER A 263 -17.65 -9.49 -19.26
CA SER A 263 -16.48 -10.20 -19.75
C SER A 263 -15.42 -9.24 -20.30
N LYS A 264 -15.83 -8.20 -21.04
CA LYS A 264 -14.93 -7.14 -21.55
C LYS A 264 -14.36 -6.33 -20.38
N TYR A 265 -15.19 -6.00 -19.40
CA TYR A 265 -14.80 -5.26 -18.21
C TYR A 265 -13.76 -6.02 -17.38
N VAL A 266 -13.94 -7.33 -17.19
CA VAL A 266 -12.97 -8.19 -16.50
C VAL A 266 -11.64 -8.28 -17.25
N GLN A 267 -11.65 -8.28 -18.58
CA GLN A 267 -10.43 -8.20 -19.39
C GLN A 267 -9.72 -6.85 -19.17
N GLN A 268 -10.45 -5.74 -19.16
CA GLN A 268 -9.92 -4.41 -18.86
C GLN A 268 -9.35 -4.33 -17.43
N LEU A 269 -10.05 -4.88 -16.43
CA LEU A 269 -9.57 -4.98 -15.06
C LEU A 269 -8.28 -5.80 -14.96
N SER A 270 -8.11 -6.83 -15.80
CA SER A 270 -6.88 -7.63 -15.82
C SER A 270 -5.66 -6.84 -16.33
N SER A 271 -5.86 -5.73 -17.04
CA SER A 271 -4.82 -4.79 -17.50
C SER A 271 -4.78 -3.49 -16.70
N CYS A 272 -5.59 -3.34 -15.64
CA CYS A 272 -5.63 -2.10 -14.89
C CYS A 272 -4.33 -1.88 -14.07
N PRO A 273 -4.05 -0.63 -13.64
CA PRO A 273 -2.85 -0.29 -12.87
C PRO A 273 -2.61 -1.18 -11.65
N LEU A 274 -3.68 -1.55 -10.95
CA LEU A 274 -3.61 -2.39 -9.75
C LEU A 274 -3.31 -3.85 -10.11
N ALA A 275 -3.92 -4.38 -11.18
CA ALA A 275 -3.58 -5.71 -11.68
C ALA A 275 -2.12 -5.77 -12.11
N LEU A 276 -1.62 -4.76 -12.84
CA LEU A 276 -0.21 -4.65 -13.24
C LEU A 276 0.74 -4.63 -12.04
N PHE A 277 0.41 -3.86 -10.99
CA PHE A 277 1.17 -3.88 -9.74
C PHE A 277 1.23 -5.27 -9.10
N LEU A 278 0.11 -6.00 -9.05
CA LEU A 278 0.04 -7.34 -8.45
C LEU A 278 0.75 -8.40 -9.31
N ARG A 279 0.88 -8.19 -10.63
CA ARG A 279 1.64 -9.11 -11.51
C ARG A 279 3.10 -9.28 -11.07
N VAL A 280 3.66 -8.36 -10.29
CA VAL A 280 5.01 -8.52 -9.71
C VAL A 280 5.17 -9.80 -8.90
N PHE A 281 4.07 -10.33 -8.35
CA PHE A 281 4.05 -11.59 -7.62
C PHE A 281 3.76 -12.81 -8.53
N GLU A 282 3.89 -12.63 -9.86
CA GLU A 282 3.73 -13.57 -10.97
C GLU A 282 3.89 -15.05 -10.57
N SER A 283 2.77 -15.70 -10.27
CA SER A 283 2.72 -17.10 -9.88
C SER A 283 1.38 -17.71 -10.28
N ILE A 284 1.42 -18.99 -10.70
CA ILE A 284 0.22 -19.82 -10.91
C ILE A 284 -0.55 -19.96 -9.60
N GLN A 285 0.15 -19.94 -8.47
CA GLN A 285 -0.39 -19.95 -7.11
C GLN A 285 -0.28 -18.54 -6.49
N PHE A 286 -0.86 -17.54 -7.17
CA PHE A 286 -0.78 -16.15 -6.75
C PHE A 286 -1.11 -15.94 -5.26
N SER A 287 -2.25 -16.46 -4.79
CA SER A 287 -2.72 -16.27 -3.41
C SER A 287 -1.69 -16.72 -2.36
N GLY A 288 -1.04 -17.87 -2.59
CA GLY A 288 0.00 -18.40 -1.71
C GLY A 288 1.24 -17.50 -1.68
N VAL A 289 1.82 -17.25 -2.86
CA VAL A 289 3.04 -16.47 -3.01
C VAL A 289 2.86 -15.04 -2.53
N PHE A 290 1.76 -14.39 -2.90
CA PHE A 290 1.46 -13.02 -2.49
C PHE A 290 1.33 -12.90 -0.98
N CYS A 291 0.55 -13.77 -0.34
CA CYS A 291 0.37 -13.72 1.12
C CYS A 291 1.68 -13.99 1.86
N GLU A 292 2.49 -14.96 1.43
CA GLU A 292 3.81 -15.22 2.02
C GLU A 292 4.77 -14.04 1.84
N CYS A 293 4.77 -13.40 0.67
CA CYS A 293 5.56 -12.19 0.44
C CYS A 293 5.12 -11.05 1.35
N VAL A 294 3.81 -10.86 1.54
CA VAL A 294 3.26 -9.82 2.41
C VAL A 294 3.64 -10.06 3.87
N PHE A 295 3.51 -11.30 4.35
CA PHE A 295 3.78 -11.64 5.75
C PHE A 295 5.23 -12.01 6.04
N ILE A 296 6.15 -11.81 5.10
CA ILE A 296 7.56 -12.14 5.28
C ILE A 296 8.15 -11.59 6.59
N ASN A 297 8.93 -12.44 7.27
CA ASN A 297 9.51 -12.21 8.60
C ASN A 297 8.51 -11.91 9.73
N CYS A 298 7.21 -12.21 9.56
CA CYS A 298 6.30 -12.36 10.69
C CYS A 298 6.57 -13.69 11.41
N ASP A 299 6.16 -13.77 12.67
CA ASP A 299 6.45 -14.92 13.54
C ASP A 299 5.42 -16.05 13.32
N TYR A 300 5.53 -16.76 12.20
CA TYR A 300 4.70 -17.93 11.86
C TYR A 300 5.51 -18.97 11.07
N GLU A 301 5.03 -20.21 11.10
CA GLU A 301 5.58 -21.33 10.32
C GLU A 301 4.45 -21.98 9.52
N LEU A 302 4.74 -22.36 8.28
CA LEU A 302 3.88 -23.16 7.41
C LEU A 302 4.63 -24.44 7.05
N ASP A 303 3.91 -25.56 7.00
CA ASP A 303 4.49 -26.87 6.68
C ASP A 303 5.05 -26.92 5.24
N ASP A 304 4.46 -26.14 4.32
CA ASP A 304 4.84 -26.03 2.90
C ASP A 304 5.51 -24.67 2.57
N ALA A 305 6.50 -24.24 3.35
CA ALA A 305 7.21 -23.00 3.05
C ALA A 305 7.85 -23.07 1.65
N LEU A 306 7.37 -22.23 0.71
CA LEU A 306 8.00 -22.06 -0.59
C LEU A 306 9.43 -21.53 -0.40
N THR A 307 10.29 -21.79 -1.38
CA THR A 307 11.69 -21.35 -1.36
C THR A 307 11.80 -19.87 -0.99
N ALA A 308 12.53 -19.56 0.09
CA ALA A 308 12.63 -18.21 0.60
C ALA A 308 13.10 -17.24 -0.50
N PRO A 309 12.41 -16.10 -0.71
CA PRO A 309 12.82 -15.17 -1.74
C PRO A 309 14.19 -14.58 -1.42
N LYS A 310 15.02 -14.39 -2.45
CA LYS A 310 16.29 -13.68 -2.31
C LYS A 310 16.00 -12.20 -2.12
N ILE A 311 16.35 -11.69 -0.94
CA ILE A 311 16.14 -10.29 -0.56
C ILE A 311 17.50 -9.61 -0.44
N HIS A 312 17.61 -8.40 -0.99
CA HIS A 312 18.84 -7.61 -0.90
C HIS A 312 18.51 -6.11 -0.81
N PRO A 313 19.47 -5.28 -0.36
CA PRO A 313 19.34 -3.82 -0.38
C PRO A 313 18.97 -3.33 -1.78
N VAL A 314 18.10 -2.32 -1.84
CA VAL A 314 17.69 -1.74 -3.12
C VAL A 314 18.79 -0.81 -3.62
N TYR A 315 19.37 0.01 -2.75
CA TYR A 315 20.57 0.81 -3.06
C TYR A 315 21.79 0.32 -2.30
N HIS A 316 22.97 0.68 -2.82
CA HIS A 316 24.23 0.38 -2.18
C HIS A 316 24.38 1.19 -0.88
N GLY A 317 24.79 0.52 0.21
CA GLY A 317 25.07 1.15 1.50
C GLY A 317 23.90 1.17 2.50
N GLU A 318 22.68 0.74 2.13
CA GLU A 318 21.53 0.74 3.04
C GLU A 318 21.67 -0.21 4.26
N THR A 319 22.64 -1.11 4.23
CA THR A 319 22.98 -2.02 5.34
C THR A 319 24.08 -1.47 6.24
N THR A 320 24.61 -0.28 5.94
CA THR A 320 25.71 0.36 6.67
C THR A 320 25.25 1.66 7.31
N LEU A 321 25.70 1.92 8.54
CA LEU A 321 25.51 3.20 9.21
C LEU A 321 26.70 4.09 8.91
N SER A 322 26.43 5.32 8.50
CA SER A 322 27.44 6.36 8.41
C SER A 322 28.06 6.60 9.79
N ASN A 323 29.38 6.76 9.84
CA ASN A 323 30.12 7.04 11.07
C ASN A 323 29.67 8.33 11.77
N THR A 324 29.10 9.26 11.01
CA THR A 324 28.62 10.56 11.46
C THR A 324 27.14 10.56 11.88
N PHE A 325 26.43 9.45 11.66
CA PHE A 325 25.01 9.33 11.97
C PHE A 325 24.81 8.82 13.39
N HIS A 326 24.13 9.61 14.22
CA HIS A 326 23.75 9.23 15.57
C HIS A 326 22.23 9.09 15.68
N PRO A 327 21.70 7.88 15.90
CA PRO A 327 20.27 7.67 16.02
C PRO A 327 19.74 8.33 17.29
N ARG A 328 18.84 9.31 17.12
CA ARG A 328 18.24 10.07 18.23
C ARG A 328 16.99 9.40 18.82
N VAL A 329 16.40 8.45 18.10
CA VAL A 329 15.14 7.80 18.46
C VAL A 329 15.34 6.31 18.63
N LYS A 330 14.93 5.78 19.79
CA LYS A 330 14.85 4.34 20.05
C LYS A 330 13.40 3.89 19.86
N TYR A 331 13.17 3.09 18.83
CA TYR A 331 11.83 2.58 18.52
C TYR A 331 11.55 1.30 19.30
N THR A 332 10.43 1.28 20.03
CA THR A 332 9.94 0.09 20.74
C THR A 332 9.44 -0.97 19.77
N GLU A 333 9.57 -2.26 20.09
CA GLU A 333 9.07 -3.37 19.26
C GLU A 333 7.58 -3.22 18.92
N SER A 334 6.75 -2.86 19.91
CA SER A 334 5.32 -2.57 19.71
C SER A 334 5.03 -1.54 18.63
N TYR A 335 5.84 -0.48 18.56
CA TYR A 335 5.72 0.55 17.53
C TYR A 335 6.10 -0.01 16.15
N LYS A 336 7.20 -0.75 16.06
CA LYS A 336 7.65 -1.38 14.81
C LYS A 336 6.58 -2.32 14.25
N ILE A 337 6.04 -3.20 15.11
CA ILE A 337 4.97 -4.15 14.78
C ILE A 337 3.73 -3.42 14.25
N ARG A 338 3.25 -2.39 14.95
CA ARG A 338 2.04 -1.63 14.53
C ARG A 338 2.23 -0.95 13.18
N LYS A 339 3.36 -0.27 12.98
CA LYS A 339 3.65 0.43 11.70
C LYS A 339 3.78 -0.56 10.55
N SER A 340 4.49 -1.65 10.79
CA SER A 340 4.74 -2.70 9.80
C SER A 340 3.45 -3.40 9.34
N LEU A 341 2.58 -3.80 10.28
CA LEU A 341 1.33 -4.48 9.95
C LEU A 341 0.29 -3.55 9.34
N ALA A 342 0.31 -2.25 9.66
CA ALA A 342 -0.52 -1.27 8.97
C ALA A 342 -0.18 -1.19 7.46
N LEU A 343 1.11 -1.21 7.12
CA LEU A 343 1.56 -1.21 5.73
C LEU A 343 1.20 -2.52 5.01
N ARG A 344 1.40 -3.67 5.67
CA ARG A 344 0.97 -4.99 5.12
C ARG A 344 -0.53 -5.03 4.84
N ARG A 345 -1.35 -4.52 5.76
CA ARG A 345 -2.79 -4.37 5.52
C ARG A 345 -3.10 -3.45 4.34
N LYS A 346 -2.37 -2.35 4.18
CA LYS A 346 -2.54 -1.44 3.04
C LYS A 346 -2.27 -2.15 1.70
N LEU A 347 -1.23 -3.00 1.65
CA LEU A 347 -0.92 -3.85 0.50
C LEU A 347 -2.03 -4.87 0.21
N LEU A 348 -2.51 -5.58 1.23
CA LEU A 348 -3.65 -6.50 1.08
C LEU A 348 -4.91 -5.76 0.60
N GLY A 349 -5.14 -4.57 1.15
CA GLY A 349 -6.28 -3.72 0.80
C GLY A 349 -6.32 -3.38 -0.69
N ALA A 350 -5.17 -3.11 -1.32
CA ALA A 350 -5.12 -2.91 -2.78
C ALA A 350 -5.61 -4.16 -3.52
N CYS A 351 -5.17 -5.35 -3.12
CA CYS A 351 -5.62 -6.60 -3.73
C CYS A 351 -7.14 -6.80 -3.64
N PHE A 352 -7.73 -6.55 -2.48
CA PHE A 352 -9.18 -6.66 -2.31
C PHE A 352 -9.97 -5.56 -3.02
N GLU A 353 -9.42 -4.34 -3.11
CA GLU A 353 -10.02 -3.24 -3.86
C GLU A 353 -10.23 -3.61 -5.35
N LEU A 354 -9.25 -4.26 -5.97
CA LEU A 354 -9.41 -4.80 -7.32
C LEU A 354 -10.47 -5.90 -7.40
N LEU A 355 -10.50 -6.81 -6.43
CA LEU A 355 -11.43 -7.93 -6.43
C LEU A 355 -12.88 -7.49 -6.26
N THR A 356 -13.15 -6.37 -5.59
CA THR A 356 -14.52 -5.86 -5.44
C THR A 356 -15.10 -5.23 -6.68
N GLU A 357 -14.27 -4.85 -7.64
CA GLU A 357 -14.74 -4.40 -8.95
C GLU A 357 -15.06 -5.58 -9.89
N VAL A 358 -14.68 -6.81 -9.56
CA VAL A 358 -14.96 -7.97 -10.42
C VAL A 358 -16.46 -8.33 -10.36
N PRO A 359 -17.18 -8.38 -11.50
CA PRO A 359 -18.59 -8.76 -11.52
C PRO A 359 -18.84 -10.16 -10.95
N THR A 360 -19.98 -10.34 -10.29
CA THR A 360 -20.39 -11.63 -9.72
C THR A 360 -20.38 -12.74 -10.78
N GLY A 361 -19.85 -13.91 -10.43
CA GLY A 361 -19.75 -15.06 -11.34
C GLY A 361 -18.57 -15.02 -12.32
N HIS A 362 -17.82 -13.92 -12.37
CA HIS A 362 -16.63 -13.77 -13.19
C HIS A 362 -15.35 -13.90 -12.36
N ARG A 363 -14.21 -14.07 -13.04
CA ARG A 363 -12.89 -14.18 -12.42
C ARG A 363 -11.88 -13.38 -13.21
N LEU A 364 -10.95 -12.73 -12.50
CA LEU A 364 -9.82 -12.08 -13.14
C LEU A 364 -8.97 -13.09 -13.90
N VAL A 365 -8.65 -12.76 -15.14
CA VAL A 365 -7.81 -13.61 -16.00
C VAL A 365 -6.38 -13.53 -15.52
N PHE A 366 -5.88 -12.33 -15.22
CA PHE A 366 -4.51 -12.13 -14.78
C PHE A 366 -4.32 -10.84 -13.96
N PRO A 367 -3.65 -10.88 -12.78
CA PRO A 367 -3.24 -12.09 -12.08
C PRO A 367 -4.46 -12.91 -11.67
N ARG A 368 -4.37 -14.24 -11.78
CA ARG A 368 -5.48 -15.14 -11.47
C ARG A 368 -5.72 -15.11 -9.96
N MET A 369 -6.79 -14.44 -9.56
CA MET A 369 -7.13 -14.23 -8.16
C MET A 369 -8.54 -14.74 -7.87
N ILE A 370 -8.67 -15.41 -6.72
CA ILE A 370 -9.94 -15.87 -6.17
C ILE A 370 -10.02 -15.27 -4.76
N PRO A 371 -11.03 -14.43 -4.46
CA PRO A 371 -11.15 -13.76 -3.17
C PRO A 371 -11.09 -14.73 -1.99
N GLU A 372 -11.81 -15.85 -2.09
CA GLU A 372 -11.88 -16.87 -1.04
C GLU A 372 -10.53 -17.54 -0.79
N ASP A 373 -9.70 -17.72 -1.83
CA ASP A 373 -8.37 -18.33 -1.68
C ASP A 373 -7.41 -17.37 -0.96
N ILE A 374 -7.50 -16.07 -1.26
CA ILE A 374 -6.66 -15.06 -0.63
C ILE A 374 -7.04 -14.89 0.83
N SER A 375 -8.33 -14.73 1.14
CA SER A 375 -8.81 -14.58 2.52
C SER A 375 -8.54 -15.83 3.35
N SER A 376 -8.76 -17.02 2.79
CA SER A 376 -8.41 -18.31 3.42
C SER A 376 -6.90 -18.41 3.69
N ARG A 377 -6.04 -18.03 2.74
CA ARG A 377 -4.58 -18.07 2.95
C ARG A 377 -4.13 -17.10 4.03
N ILE A 378 -4.68 -15.89 4.06
CA ILE A 378 -4.43 -14.91 5.13
C ILE A 378 -4.84 -15.50 6.49
N ALA A 379 -6.04 -16.09 6.56
CA ALA A 379 -6.55 -16.72 7.78
C ALA A 379 -5.62 -17.82 8.30
N VAL A 380 -5.17 -18.74 7.44
CA VAL A 380 -4.19 -19.79 7.80
C VAL A 380 -2.92 -19.20 8.38
N ILE A 381 -2.37 -18.14 7.76
CA ILE A 381 -1.17 -17.46 8.24
C ILE A 381 -1.42 -16.83 9.62
N LEU A 382 -2.51 -16.06 9.78
CA LEU A 382 -2.84 -15.37 11.03
C LEU A 382 -3.09 -16.35 12.20
N VAL A 383 -3.77 -17.46 11.95
CA VAL A 383 -4.00 -18.52 12.95
C VAL A 383 -2.68 -19.13 13.44
N ASN A 384 -1.64 -19.14 12.59
CA ASN A 384 -0.33 -19.68 12.92
C ASN A 384 0.68 -18.65 13.47
N PHE A 385 0.29 -17.38 13.65
CA PHE A 385 1.14 -16.39 14.32
C PHE A 385 1.45 -16.82 15.77
N LYS A 386 2.72 -16.92 16.13
CA LYS A 386 3.17 -17.20 17.50
C LYS A 386 3.18 -15.92 18.34
N ASN A 387 3.50 -14.78 17.73
CA ASN A 387 3.47 -13.47 18.37
C ASN A 387 2.05 -12.86 18.39
N LEU A 388 1.47 -12.79 19.60
CA LEU A 388 0.13 -12.23 19.79
C LEU A 388 0.04 -10.72 19.53
N GLU A 389 1.12 -9.96 19.77
CA GLU A 389 1.14 -8.54 19.47
C GLU A 389 1.07 -8.30 17.96
N GLN A 390 1.76 -9.12 17.16
CA GLN A 390 1.62 -9.09 15.70
C GLN A 390 0.18 -9.42 15.28
N PHE A 391 -0.43 -10.44 15.86
CA PHE A 391 -1.82 -10.78 15.55
C PHE A 391 -2.77 -9.61 15.88
N LYS A 392 -2.67 -9.06 17.09
CA LYS A 392 -3.49 -7.92 17.52
C LYS A 392 -3.25 -6.69 16.66
N ALA A 393 -2.00 -6.36 16.37
CA ALA A 393 -1.60 -5.23 15.55
C ALA A 393 -2.09 -5.35 14.11
N PHE A 394 -2.25 -6.57 13.57
CA PHE A 394 -2.89 -6.80 12.27
C PHE A 394 -4.33 -6.30 12.29
N PHE A 395 -5.04 -6.35 13.43
CA PHE A 395 -6.39 -5.82 13.56
C PHE A 395 -6.46 -4.42 14.21
N LEU A 396 -5.31 -3.83 14.56
CA LEU A 396 -5.21 -2.56 15.28
C LEU A 396 -4.99 -1.38 14.31
N ASN A 397 -5.81 -0.34 14.43
CA ASN A 397 -5.81 0.97 13.72
C ASN A 397 -6.65 1.14 12.44
N ASN A 398 -7.40 2.26 12.50
CA ASN A 398 -8.13 3.09 11.53
C ASN A 398 -8.93 2.36 10.45
N ILE A 399 -10.08 1.80 10.87
CA ILE A 399 -11.21 1.40 10.02
C ILE A 399 -11.81 2.63 9.27
N ASP A 400 -11.24 3.83 9.42
CA ASP A 400 -11.83 5.12 9.00
C ASP A 400 -11.57 5.51 7.54
N LYS A 401 -10.79 4.75 6.76
CA LYS A 401 -10.42 5.17 5.39
C LYS A 401 -10.47 4.11 4.29
N ARG A 402 -10.78 2.85 4.59
CA ARG A 402 -10.88 1.77 3.60
C ARG A 402 -12.05 0.87 3.92
N PRO A 403 -12.68 0.24 2.92
CA PRO A 403 -14.00 -0.31 3.13
C PRO A 403 -13.96 -1.48 4.12
N SER A 404 -14.80 -1.37 5.14
CA SER A 404 -14.88 -2.26 6.30
C SER A 404 -15.13 -3.73 5.95
N TYR A 405 -15.62 -4.02 4.73
CA TYR A 405 -15.95 -5.37 4.28
C TYR A 405 -14.71 -6.28 4.17
N VAL A 406 -13.53 -5.77 3.78
CA VAL A 406 -12.32 -6.62 3.61
C VAL A 406 -11.89 -7.22 4.95
N LEU A 407 -11.92 -6.38 5.99
CA LEU A 407 -11.58 -6.81 7.34
C LEU A 407 -12.60 -7.84 7.86
N ALA A 408 -13.88 -7.67 7.51
CA ALA A 408 -14.93 -8.61 7.85
C ALA A 408 -14.67 -10.00 7.24
N TYR A 409 -14.34 -10.10 5.94
CA TYR A 409 -14.00 -11.37 5.29
C TYR A 409 -12.80 -12.06 5.96
N ILE A 410 -11.74 -11.31 6.25
CA ILE A 410 -10.53 -11.87 6.88
C ILE A 410 -10.83 -12.36 8.29
N VAL A 411 -11.61 -11.62 9.07
CA VAL A 411 -11.98 -12.02 10.43
C VAL A 411 -12.83 -13.29 10.42
N ASP A 412 -13.83 -13.36 9.55
CA ASP A 412 -14.70 -14.54 9.41
C ASP A 412 -13.87 -15.77 9.02
N ASP A 413 -13.04 -15.69 7.99
CA ASP A 413 -12.18 -16.81 7.57
C ASP A 413 -11.15 -17.17 8.64
N THR A 414 -10.64 -16.20 9.41
CA THR A 414 -9.73 -16.48 10.55
C THR A 414 -10.46 -17.27 11.64
N LEU A 415 -11.68 -16.87 12.02
CA LEU A 415 -12.48 -17.59 13.02
C LEU A 415 -12.83 -19.00 12.55
N LEU A 416 -13.20 -19.16 11.27
CA LEU A 416 -13.45 -20.45 10.66
C LEU A 416 -12.22 -21.37 10.71
N GLU A 417 -11.05 -20.83 10.38
CA GLU A 417 -9.81 -21.60 10.40
C GLU A 417 -9.38 -21.98 11.82
N MET A 418 -9.57 -21.09 12.79
CA MET A 418 -9.41 -21.43 14.21
C MET A 418 -10.34 -22.57 14.61
N PHE A 419 -11.61 -22.53 14.18
CA PHE A 419 -12.61 -23.56 14.50
C PHE A 419 -12.21 -24.95 14.00
N LYS A 420 -11.72 -25.04 12.75
CA LYS A 420 -11.18 -26.29 12.17
C LYS A 420 -10.01 -26.83 13.00
N LYS A 421 -9.08 -25.97 13.41
CA LYS A 421 -7.91 -26.34 14.22
C LYS A 421 -8.28 -26.97 15.57
N PHE A 422 -9.47 -26.67 16.10
CA PHE A 422 -10.00 -27.28 17.33
C PHE A 422 -10.72 -28.62 17.14
N GLY A 423 -10.73 -29.18 15.92
CA GLY A 423 -11.29 -30.50 15.65
C GLY A 423 -12.82 -30.56 15.73
N LYS A 424 -13.50 -29.42 15.59
CA LYS A 424 -14.96 -29.34 15.50
C LYS A 424 -15.33 -29.23 14.03
N THR A 425 -16.38 -29.96 13.61
CA THR A 425 -16.92 -29.85 12.25
C THR A 425 -17.41 -28.43 12.05
N PRO A 426 -16.77 -27.61 11.19
CA PRO A 426 -17.36 -26.34 10.82
C PRO A 426 -18.68 -26.64 10.10
N LEU A 427 -19.76 -25.93 10.47
CA LEU A 427 -20.91 -25.74 9.58
C LEU A 427 -20.43 -25.10 8.25
N GLU A 428 -21.16 -25.29 7.16
CA GLU A 428 -20.69 -24.84 5.84
C GLU A 428 -20.46 -23.32 5.79
N LYS A 429 -19.56 -22.83 4.91
CA LYS A 429 -19.13 -21.40 4.85
C LYS A 429 -20.32 -20.43 4.75
N TYR A 430 -21.41 -20.87 4.15
CA TYR A 430 -22.67 -20.12 3.95
C TYR A 430 -23.54 -20.01 5.21
N GLU A 431 -23.32 -20.88 6.20
CA GLU A 431 -24.11 -20.95 7.43
C GLU A 431 -23.49 -20.16 8.60
N MET A 432 -22.19 -19.81 8.51
CA MET A 432 -21.41 -19.29 9.65
C MET A 432 -20.76 -17.92 9.51
N GLY A 433 -20.88 -17.22 8.37
CA GLY A 433 -20.34 -15.87 8.24
C GLY A 433 -20.85 -14.96 9.37
N MET A 434 -19.95 -14.44 10.22
CA MET A 434 -20.37 -13.49 11.25
C MET A 434 -20.63 -12.12 10.62
N LEU A 435 -19.93 -11.71 9.55
CA LEU A 435 -20.10 -10.37 8.99
C LEU A 435 -20.20 -10.32 7.49
N ALA A 436 -19.40 -11.10 6.76
CA ALA A 436 -19.21 -10.87 5.34
C ALA A 436 -20.36 -11.42 4.48
N TYR A 437 -21.15 -12.34 5.04
CA TYR A 437 -22.30 -12.98 4.39
C TYR A 437 -23.63 -12.66 5.09
N THR A 438 -23.57 -11.98 6.23
CA THR A 438 -24.70 -11.75 7.13
C THR A 438 -25.33 -10.39 6.82
N ARG A 439 -26.42 -10.41 6.07
CA ARG A 439 -27.19 -9.19 5.73
C ARG A 439 -28.11 -8.71 6.85
N ASP A 440 -28.37 -9.56 7.86
CA ASP A 440 -29.26 -9.25 8.96
C ASP A 440 -28.61 -9.46 10.35
N VAL A 441 -28.99 -8.58 11.28
CA VAL A 441 -28.49 -8.49 12.66
C VAL A 441 -28.79 -9.74 13.49
N ASN A 442 -29.95 -10.36 13.26
CA ASN A 442 -30.38 -11.53 14.01
C ASN A 442 -29.48 -12.74 13.72
N THR A 443 -29.11 -12.92 12.47
CA THR A 443 -28.23 -13.97 11.98
C THR A 443 -26.80 -13.74 12.46
N PHE A 444 -26.32 -12.50 12.54
CA PHE A 444 -25.03 -12.18 13.16
C PHE A 444 -24.95 -12.64 14.61
N PHE A 445 -25.89 -12.22 15.47
CA PHE A 445 -25.89 -12.60 16.89
C PHE A 445 -26.11 -14.11 17.07
N LYS A 446 -26.92 -14.75 16.22
CA LYS A 446 -27.11 -16.20 16.21
C LYS A 446 -25.78 -16.93 15.90
N ASN A 447 -25.03 -16.47 14.90
CA ASN A 447 -23.75 -17.06 14.53
C ASN A 447 -22.71 -16.83 15.63
N CYS A 448 -22.62 -15.62 16.19
CA CYS A 448 -21.75 -15.32 17.32
C CYS A 448 -22.04 -16.24 18.53
N LYS A 449 -23.32 -16.42 18.87
CA LYS A 449 -23.76 -17.33 19.93
C LYS A 449 -23.29 -18.76 19.65
N TYR A 450 -23.47 -19.26 18.42
CA TYR A 450 -23.01 -20.60 18.04
C TYR A 450 -21.51 -20.78 18.26
N TYR A 451 -20.67 -19.82 17.85
CA TYR A 451 -19.22 -19.89 18.09
C TYR A 451 -18.83 -19.88 19.58
N ILE A 452 -19.61 -19.17 20.42
CA ILE A 452 -19.40 -19.17 21.87
C ILE A 452 -19.81 -20.50 22.49
N GLU A 453 -20.99 -21.01 22.16
CA GLU A 453 -21.53 -22.26 22.72
C GLU A 453 -20.74 -23.47 22.28
N SER A 454 -20.21 -23.45 21.06
CA SER A 454 -19.24 -24.42 20.57
C SER A 454 -17.88 -24.30 21.24
N GLY A 455 -17.66 -23.40 22.20
CA GLY A 455 -16.48 -23.37 23.06
C GLY A 455 -15.19 -22.86 22.40
N LEU A 456 -15.27 -22.19 21.24
CA LEU A 456 -14.12 -21.57 20.55
C LEU A 456 -13.44 -20.49 21.40
N PHE A 457 -14.19 -19.83 22.27
CA PHE A 457 -13.72 -18.73 23.13
C PHE A 457 -13.27 -19.17 24.52
N ALA A 458 -13.32 -20.46 24.82
CA ALA A 458 -12.77 -21.05 26.04
C ALA A 458 -12.20 -22.49 25.84
N PRO A 459 -11.41 -22.78 24.77
CA PRO A 459 -10.82 -24.09 24.56
C PRO A 459 -9.59 -24.25 25.46
N TRP A 460 -9.82 -24.69 26.70
CA TRP A 460 -8.75 -24.86 27.68
C TRP A 460 -8.16 -26.27 27.66
N ASP A 461 -6.93 -26.40 27.15
CA ASP A 461 -6.12 -27.61 27.28
C ASP A 461 -5.13 -27.46 28.44
N ARG A 462 -5.31 -28.29 29.49
CA ARG A 462 -4.42 -28.30 30.65
C ARG A 462 -2.98 -28.70 30.31
N LYS A 463 -2.78 -29.46 29.22
CA LYS A 463 -1.44 -29.91 28.78
C LYS A 463 -0.67 -28.83 28.03
N LYS A 464 -1.36 -27.87 27.41
CA LYS A 464 -0.77 -26.79 26.59
C LYS A 464 -1.41 -25.43 26.91
N PRO A 465 -1.30 -24.93 28.16
CA PRO A 465 -2.01 -23.74 28.61
C PRO A 465 -1.60 -22.46 27.85
N GLU A 466 -0.34 -22.31 27.46
CA GLU A 466 0.15 -21.16 26.68
C GLU A 466 -0.49 -21.09 25.30
N LYS A 467 -0.61 -22.25 24.62
CA LYS A 467 -1.28 -22.35 23.32
C LYS A 467 -2.77 -22.01 23.44
N SER A 468 -3.45 -22.56 24.46
CA SER A 468 -4.84 -22.20 24.76
C SER A 468 -5.00 -20.70 25.03
N TYR A 469 -4.11 -20.08 25.79
CA TYR A 469 -4.15 -18.64 26.05
C TYR A 469 -4.01 -17.82 24.76
N LEU A 470 -3.03 -18.17 23.92
CA LEU A 470 -2.81 -17.53 22.63
C LEU A 470 -4.06 -17.63 21.74
N ASP A 471 -4.60 -18.84 21.58
CA ASP A 471 -5.75 -19.07 20.72
C ASP A 471 -7.02 -18.39 21.28
N ILE A 472 -7.25 -18.38 22.60
CA ILE A 472 -8.36 -17.63 23.20
C ILE A 472 -8.23 -16.14 22.89
N GLN A 473 -7.05 -15.54 23.07
CA GLN A 473 -6.87 -14.11 22.82
C GLN A 473 -6.98 -13.74 21.33
N LYS A 474 -6.62 -14.65 20.43
CA LYS A 474 -6.88 -14.48 18.99
C LYS A 474 -8.37 -14.47 18.69
N ALA A 475 -9.11 -15.44 19.23
CA ALA A 475 -10.56 -15.52 19.06
C ALA A 475 -11.24 -14.26 19.61
N ASP A 476 -10.87 -13.83 20.82
CA ASP A 476 -11.36 -12.60 21.45
C ASP A 476 -11.13 -11.37 20.58
N THR A 477 -9.93 -11.26 20.01
CA THR A 477 -9.57 -10.15 19.12
C THR A 477 -10.46 -10.16 17.88
N CYS A 478 -10.65 -11.32 17.23
CA CYS A 478 -11.53 -11.46 16.08
C CYS A 478 -12.98 -11.06 16.42
N LEU A 479 -13.54 -11.54 17.54
CA LEU A 479 -14.90 -11.18 17.97
C LEU A 479 -15.04 -9.68 18.23
N ILE A 480 -14.06 -9.06 18.90
CA ILE A 480 -14.07 -7.61 19.16
C ILE A 480 -14.03 -6.83 17.85
N VAL A 481 -13.21 -7.25 16.89
CA VAL A 481 -13.15 -6.62 15.57
C VAL A 481 -14.48 -6.80 14.85
N SER A 482 -15.09 -7.99 14.92
CA SER A 482 -16.40 -8.22 14.31
C SER A 482 -17.46 -7.28 14.86
N MET A 483 -17.51 -7.14 16.19
CA MET A 483 -18.44 -6.23 16.87
C MET A 483 -18.21 -4.77 16.48
N LYS A 484 -16.95 -4.34 16.31
CA LYS A 484 -16.63 -2.98 15.86
C LYS A 484 -17.03 -2.71 14.42
N CYS A 485 -16.85 -3.68 13.53
CA CYS A 485 -17.31 -3.58 12.14
C CYS A 485 -18.85 -3.50 12.11
N TYR A 486 -19.53 -4.25 12.97
CA TYR A 486 -20.98 -4.24 13.11
C TYR A 486 -21.54 -2.92 13.67
N ALA A 487 -20.99 -2.39 14.77
CA ALA A 487 -21.49 -1.16 15.42
C ALA A 487 -21.51 0.06 14.48
N ARG A 488 -20.66 0.06 13.44
CA ARG A 488 -20.64 1.12 12.41
C ARG A 488 -21.83 1.08 11.44
N ASN A 489 -22.53 -0.04 11.34
CA ASN A 489 -23.64 -0.22 10.39
C ASN A 489 -25.01 0.21 10.95
N GLY A 490 -25.07 0.86 12.13
CA GLY A 490 -26.22 1.67 12.58
C GLY A 490 -27.49 0.93 13.05
N ASP A 491 -27.64 -0.37 12.79
CA ASP A 491 -28.90 -1.08 13.07
C ASP A 491 -28.91 -1.80 14.42
N ALA A 492 -28.90 -1.05 15.53
CA ALA A 492 -29.09 -1.60 16.87
C ALA A 492 -30.58 -1.68 17.26
N VAL A 493 -31.35 -2.54 16.58
CA VAL A 493 -32.73 -2.87 17.00
C VAL A 493 -32.69 -3.95 18.09
N ASN A 494 -33.56 -3.83 19.09
CA ASN A 494 -33.82 -4.81 20.15
C ASN A 494 -34.18 -6.20 19.57
N THR A 495 -33.17 -7.00 19.28
CA THR A 495 -33.30 -8.35 18.73
C THR A 495 -33.28 -9.38 19.86
N SER A 496 -34.14 -10.40 19.78
CA SER A 496 -34.16 -11.52 20.74
C SER A 496 -32.81 -12.22 20.83
N ASN A 497 -32.13 -12.37 19.69
CA ASN A 497 -30.81 -13.00 19.59
C ASN A 497 -29.70 -12.20 20.30
N LYS A 498 -29.80 -10.86 20.42
CA LYS A 498 -28.85 -10.05 21.22
C LYS A 498 -28.85 -10.50 22.68
N LYS A 499 -30.03 -10.68 23.28
CA LYS A 499 -30.15 -11.12 24.68
C LYS A 499 -29.58 -12.53 24.88
N GLU A 500 -29.87 -13.44 23.97
CA GLU A 500 -29.35 -14.81 24.02
C GLU A 500 -27.84 -14.88 23.83
N PHE A 501 -27.30 -14.09 22.90
CA PHE A 501 -25.87 -13.94 22.68
C PHE A 501 -25.16 -13.40 23.93
N LEU A 502 -25.68 -12.33 24.55
CA LEU A 502 -25.13 -11.77 25.78
C LEU A 502 -25.17 -12.77 26.94
N LYS A 503 -26.22 -13.61 27.03
CA LYS A 503 -26.29 -14.70 28.00
C LYS A 503 -25.21 -15.76 27.73
N ALA A 504 -25.01 -16.15 26.47
CA ALA A 504 -23.96 -17.10 26.09
C ALA A 504 -22.55 -16.56 26.42
N LEU A 505 -22.30 -15.26 26.20
CA LEU A 505 -21.06 -14.60 26.61
C LEU A 505 -20.83 -14.69 28.13
N LEU A 506 -21.87 -14.40 28.92
CA LEU A 506 -21.79 -14.45 30.37
C LEU A 506 -21.47 -15.88 30.87
N GLU A 507 -22.08 -16.90 30.27
CA GLU A 507 -21.76 -18.30 30.56
C GLU A 507 -20.36 -18.70 30.10
N ASN A 508 -19.86 -18.16 28.99
CA ASN A 508 -18.50 -18.38 28.53
C ASN A 508 -17.47 -17.76 29.48
N ASP A 509 -17.72 -16.55 29.96
CA ASP A 509 -16.85 -15.85 30.92
C ASP A 509 -16.69 -16.63 32.23
N LYS A 510 -17.74 -17.33 32.69
CA LYS A 510 -17.64 -18.25 33.85
C LYS A 510 -16.68 -19.42 33.62
N LYS A 511 -16.49 -19.86 32.37
CA LYS A 511 -15.59 -20.97 31.99
C LYS A 511 -14.14 -20.50 31.83
N ARG A 512 -13.89 -19.19 31.76
CA ARG A 512 -12.55 -18.62 31.57
C ARG A 512 -11.67 -18.75 32.80
N LYS A 513 -10.37 -18.90 32.58
CA LYS A 513 -9.36 -18.87 33.65
C LYS A 513 -9.02 -17.44 34.06
N SER A 514 -8.60 -17.29 35.31
CA SER A 514 -8.14 -16.02 35.88
C SER A 514 -7.00 -15.43 35.04
N GLY A 515 -7.12 -14.15 34.66
CA GLY A 515 -6.12 -13.42 33.85
C GLY A 515 -6.45 -13.28 32.37
N LEU A 516 -7.49 -13.95 31.87
CA LEU A 516 -8.09 -13.64 30.57
C LEU A 516 -9.10 -12.48 30.71
N PRO A 517 -9.16 -11.54 29.73
CA PRO A 517 -10.20 -10.52 29.72
C PRO A 517 -11.59 -11.14 29.67
N LEU A 518 -12.55 -10.54 30.38
CA LEU A 518 -13.96 -10.93 30.29
C LEU A 518 -14.56 -10.29 29.04
N LEU A 519 -15.22 -11.10 28.19
CA LEU A 519 -15.80 -10.62 26.94
C LEU A 519 -17.12 -9.89 27.16
N TYR A 520 -17.95 -10.34 28.10
CA TYR A 520 -19.27 -9.76 28.36
C TYR A 520 -19.22 -8.23 28.60
N PRO A 521 -18.40 -7.69 29.53
CA PRO A 521 -18.36 -6.25 29.76
C PRO A 521 -17.78 -5.47 28.57
N LEU A 522 -16.81 -6.05 27.85
CA LEU A 522 -16.19 -5.41 26.69
C LEU A 522 -17.15 -5.31 25.51
N VAL A 523 -17.85 -6.40 25.19
CA VAL A 523 -18.79 -6.48 24.07
C VAL A 523 -20.05 -5.68 24.36
N THR A 524 -20.56 -5.69 25.59
CA THR A 524 -21.71 -4.86 25.98
C THR A 524 -21.42 -3.38 25.74
N LYS A 525 -20.24 -2.90 26.16
CA LYS A 525 -19.80 -1.52 25.89
C LYS A 525 -19.68 -1.19 24.40
N LEU A 526 -19.39 -2.16 23.53
CA LEU A 526 -19.29 -1.94 22.08
C LEU A 526 -20.63 -1.93 21.37
N ILE A 527 -21.67 -2.57 21.95
CA ILE A 527 -23.00 -2.65 21.35
C ILE A 527 -23.91 -1.51 21.86
N ASP A 528 -23.63 -0.95 23.03
CA ASP A 528 -24.42 0.14 23.62
C ASP A 528 -23.89 1.56 23.27
N VAL A 529 -22.92 1.65 22.36
CA VAL A 529 -22.45 2.88 21.69
C VAL A 529 -23.05 2.92 20.30
#